data_AF-A0A9E3IIF4-F1
#
_entry.id   AF-A0A9E3IIF4-F1
#
_cell.length_a   1.000
_cell.length_b   1.000
_cell.length_c   1.000
_cell.angle_alpha   90.00
_cell.angle_beta   90.00
_cell.angle_gamma   90.00
#
_symmetry.space_group_name_H-M   'P 1'
#
loop_
_entity.id
_entity.type
_entity.pdbx_description
1 polymer ?
#
loop_
_entity_poly.entity_id
_entity_poly.type
_entity_poly.pdbx_seq_one_letter_code
_entity_poly.pdbx_strand_id
1 'polypeptide(L)'
;MLLPAALLTLAAAPQQGRSASAEPAASAPASVAPRSFYETPFERKPDYKTLVAVGRSLFSDRTLSASGRVSCASCHDPAHAYGPPNRLPVQMGGPALDLPGLRAVPSLTYHQAIPNFQPHFFDNDGNDSEDQGPTGGL
;
A
#
# COMPACT_ATOMS: atom_id res chain seq x y z
N MET A 1 81.35 6.11 -16.52
CA MET A 1 80.98 7.34 -17.26
C MET A 1 79.50 7.58 -16.98
N LEU A 2 79.20 8.24 -15.86
CA LEU A 2 78.83 9.66 -15.73
C LEU A 2 77.43 10.01 -16.33
N LEU A 3 76.51 10.36 -15.41
CA LEU A 3 75.29 11.20 -15.44
C LEU A 3 75.03 12.03 -16.72
N PRO A 4 73.76 12.33 -17.09
CA PRO A 4 72.89 13.29 -16.35
C PRO A 4 71.38 12.92 -16.46
N ALA A 5 70.35 13.63 -15.98
CA ALA A 5 70.17 15.02 -15.61
C ALA A 5 69.01 15.11 -14.60
N ALA A 6 69.21 15.88 -13.53
CA ALA A 6 68.13 16.39 -12.69
C ALA A 6 67.55 17.63 -13.39
N LEU A 7 66.23 17.66 -13.64
CA LEU A 7 65.52 18.88 -14.00
C LEU A 7 64.79 19.44 -12.78
N LEU A 8 65.09 20.70 -12.52
CA LEU A 8 64.65 21.55 -11.43
C LEU A 8 63.42 22.37 -11.87
N THR A 9 62.38 22.36 -11.03
CA THR A 9 61.44 23.46 -10.70
C THR A 9 60.70 24.25 -11.81
N LEU A 10 59.37 24.33 -11.68
CA LEU A 10 58.70 25.63 -11.69
C LEU A 10 57.44 25.62 -10.81
N ALA A 11 57.45 26.47 -9.79
CA ALA A 11 56.32 26.78 -8.92
C ALA A 11 55.38 27.78 -9.62
N ALA A 12 54.08 27.53 -9.57
CA ALA A 12 53.05 28.49 -9.95
C ALA A 12 52.12 28.74 -8.75
N ALA A 13 52.08 29.99 -8.29
CA ALA A 13 51.28 30.50 -7.19
C ALA A 13 49.76 30.53 -7.51
N PRO A 14 48.89 30.52 -6.49
CA PRO A 14 47.44 30.47 -6.69
C PRO A 14 46.87 31.85 -7.06
N GLN A 15 46.00 31.89 -8.07
CA GLN A 15 45.18 33.06 -8.38
C GLN A 15 43.80 32.88 -7.74
N GLN A 16 43.61 33.50 -6.57
CA GLN A 16 42.29 33.64 -5.92
C GLN A 16 41.41 34.59 -6.74
N GLY A 17 40.52 34.02 -7.55
CA GLY A 17 39.38 34.75 -8.10
C GLY A 17 38.36 35.05 -7.01
N ARG A 18 38.19 36.33 -6.67
CA ARG A 18 37.08 36.83 -5.85
C ARG A 18 35.78 36.70 -6.65
N SER A 19 35.05 35.61 -6.43
CA SER A 19 33.63 35.56 -6.80
C SER A 19 32.84 36.36 -5.78
N ALA A 20 32.26 37.46 -6.22
CA ALA A 20 31.29 38.22 -5.46
C ALA A 20 30.09 37.31 -5.12
N SER A 21 29.80 37.14 -3.84
CA SER A 21 28.55 36.55 -3.39
C SER A 21 27.41 37.48 -3.80
N ALA A 22 26.60 37.07 -4.76
CA ALA A 22 25.28 37.63 -4.96
C ALA A 22 24.44 37.22 -3.74
N GLU A 23 24.05 38.21 -2.95
CA GLU A 23 23.08 38.06 -1.86
C GLU A 23 21.75 37.61 -2.46
N PRO A 24 21.17 36.45 -2.05
CA PRO A 24 19.91 36.01 -2.60
C PRO A 24 18.82 36.96 -2.11
N ALA A 25 18.20 37.69 -3.04
CA ALA A 25 17.01 38.47 -2.79
C ALA A 25 15.96 37.58 -2.11
N ALA A 26 15.55 37.98 -0.91
CA ALA A 26 14.51 37.30 -0.14
C ALA A 26 13.25 37.17 -1.00
N SER A 27 12.87 35.94 -1.33
CA SER A 27 11.60 35.65 -2.00
C SER A 27 10.46 36.07 -1.07
N ALA A 28 9.55 36.91 -1.59
CA ALA A 28 8.29 37.21 -0.92
C ALA A 28 7.55 35.88 -0.60
N PRO A 29 6.87 35.76 0.55
CA PRO A 29 6.12 34.56 0.86
C PRO A 29 5.01 34.40 -0.18
N ALA A 30 4.98 33.25 -0.86
CA ALA A 30 3.87 32.88 -1.73
C ALA A 30 2.57 32.97 -0.93
N SER A 31 1.56 33.63 -1.48
CA SER A 31 0.23 33.70 -0.86
C SER A 31 -0.36 32.29 -0.78
N VAL A 32 -0.55 31.80 0.44
CA VAL A 32 -1.24 30.53 0.68
C VAL A 32 -2.73 30.81 0.55
N ALA A 33 -3.31 30.47 -0.59
CA ALA A 33 -4.77 30.47 -0.74
C ALA A 33 -5.40 29.53 0.31
N PRO A 34 -6.58 29.87 0.89
CA PRO A 34 -7.22 29.02 1.88
C PRO A 34 -7.63 27.69 1.23
N ARG A 35 -7.00 26.60 1.68
CA ARG A 35 -7.37 25.23 1.30
C ARG A 35 -8.74 24.90 1.89
N SER A 36 -9.64 24.35 1.09
CA SER A 36 -10.97 23.95 1.57
C SER A 36 -10.86 22.77 2.55
N PHE A 37 -11.84 22.64 3.44
CA PHE A 37 -11.87 21.58 4.46
C PHE A 37 -11.81 20.15 3.87
N TYR A 38 -12.28 19.97 2.64
CA TYR A 38 -12.26 18.69 1.91
C TYR A 38 -10.99 18.49 1.06
N GLU A 39 -10.16 19.53 0.91
CA GLU A 39 -8.81 19.48 0.32
C GLU A 39 -7.74 19.26 1.40
N THR A 40 -8.05 18.44 2.41
CA THR A 40 -6.96 17.77 3.12
C THR A 40 -6.68 16.49 2.33
N PRO A 41 -5.59 16.42 1.53
CA PRO A 41 -5.04 15.11 1.27
C PRO A 41 -4.82 14.50 2.65
N PHE A 42 -5.02 13.20 2.80
CA PHE A 42 -4.26 12.47 3.81
C PHE A 42 -2.78 12.62 3.42
N GLU A 43 -2.18 13.78 3.71
CA GLU A 43 -0.84 14.21 3.29
C GLU A 43 0.21 13.23 3.83
N ARG A 44 -0.14 12.53 4.92
CA ARG A 44 0.51 11.31 5.37
C ARG A 44 -0.27 10.09 4.91
N LYS A 45 0.25 9.40 3.89
CA LYS A 45 -0.04 7.98 3.70
C LYS A 45 0.52 7.24 4.92
N PRO A 46 -0.31 6.59 5.74
CA PRO A 46 0.18 5.83 6.88
C PRO A 46 1.09 4.70 6.39
N ASP A 47 2.13 4.41 7.18
CA ASP A 47 3.05 3.31 6.90
C ASP A 47 2.29 1.98 6.79
N TYR A 48 2.69 1.14 5.83
CA TYR A 48 2.04 -0.13 5.55
C TYR A 48 1.98 -1.05 6.79
N LYS A 49 3.05 -1.12 7.59
CA LYS A 49 3.06 -1.97 8.80
C LYS A 49 2.05 -1.46 9.83
N THR A 50 1.89 -0.14 9.91
CA THR A 50 0.88 0.49 10.78
C THR A 50 -0.53 0.10 10.33
N LEU A 51 -0.82 0.19 9.03
CA LEU A 51 -2.11 -0.24 8.48
C LEU A 51 -2.38 -1.74 8.72
N VAL A 52 -1.38 -2.60 8.52
CA VAL A 52 -1.50 -4.04 8.79
C VAL A 52 -1.79 -4.30 10.27
N ALA A 53 -1.12 -3.60 11.18
CA ALA A 53 -1.35 -3.76 12.62
C ALA A 53 -2.77 -3.35 13.02
N VAL A 54 -3.25 -2.21 12.52
CA VAL A 54 -4.63 -1.74 12.73
C VAL A 54 -5.63 -2.74 12.15
N GLY A 55 -5.43 -3.18 10.90
CA GLY A 55 -6.30 -4.16 10.25
C GLY A 55 -6.39 -5.46 11.04
N ARG A 56 -5.27 -5.99 11.55
CA ARG A 56 -5.27 -7.19 12.39
C ARG A 56 -6.04 -7.00 13.71
N SER A 57 -5.95 -5.81 14.32
CA SER A 57 -6.74 -5.48 15.50
C SER A 57 -8.23 -5.50 15.19
N LEU A 58 -8.65 -4.79 14.15
CA LEU A 58 -10.06 -4.72 13.74
C LEU A 58 -10.62 -6.09 13.34
N PHE A 59 -9.81 -6.93 12.68
CA PHE A 59 -10.21 -8.28 12.25
C PHE A 59 -10.67 -9.18 13.40
N SER A 60 -10.10 -8.96 14.60
CA SER A 60 -10.43 -9.73 15.80
C SER A 60 -11.42 -9.00 16.73
N ASP A 61 -11.76 -7.74 16.44
CA ASP A 61 -12.56 -6.89 17.31
C ASP A 61 -14.05 -7.24 17.23
N ARG A 62 -14.61 -7.67 18.36
CA ARG A 62 -16.03 -8.04 18.47
C ARG A 62 -16.96 -6.86 18.69
N THR A 63 -16.42 -5.70 19.11
CA THR A 63 -17.19 -4.49 19.35
C THR A 63 -17.79 -3.92 18.06
N LEU A 64 -17.27 -4.34 16.91
CA LEU A 64 -17.81 -4.03 15.59
C LEU A 64 -19.10 -4.79 15.23
N SER A 65 -19.53 -5.75 16.06
CA SER A 65 -20.80 -6.47 15.86
C SER A 65 -21.90 -5.96 16.80
N ALA A 66 -23.14 -5.93 16.31
CA ALA A 66 -24.31 -5.58 17.12
C ALA A 66 -24.51 -6.51 18.34
N SER A 67 -24.00 -7.75 18.29
CA SER A 67 -24.06 -8.70 19.40
C SER A 67 -22.91 -8.57 20.39
N GLY A 68 -21.83 -7.86 20.03
CA GLY A 68 -20.57 -7.86 20.79
C GLY A 68 -19.87 -9.21 20.85
N ARG A 69 -20.32 -10.21 20.08
CA ARG A 69 -19.86 -11.62 20.16
C ARG A 69 -19.15 -12.10 18.91
N VAL A 70 -19.29 -11.39 17.79
CA VAL A 70 -18.75 -11.79 16.48
C VAL A 70 -17.74 -10.75 16.02
N SER A 71 -16.65 -11.21 15.43
CA SER A 71 -15.68 -10.40 14.67
C SER A 71 -15.44 -11.06 13.30
N CYS A 72 -14.64 -10.45 12.43
CA CYS A 72 -14.26 -11.07 11.16
C CYS A 72 -13.64 -12.47 11.39
N ALA A 73 -12.76 -12.59 12.39
CA ALA A 73 -12.10 -13.84 12.78
C ALA A 73 -13.05 -14.94 13.30
N SER A 74 -14.28 -14.59 13.68
CA SER A 74 -15.27 -15.59 14.14
C SER A 74 -15.78 -16.46 12.99
N CYS A 75 -15.79 -15.91 11.77
CA CYS A 75 -16.18 -16.61 10.54
C CYS A 75 -14.97 -16.94 9.64
N HIS A 76 -13.86 -16.19 9.77
CA HIS A 76 -12.64 -16.35 8.99
C HIS A 76 -11.45 -16.64 9.91
N ASP A 77 -11.37 -17.87 10.42
CA ASP A 77 -10.39 -18.25 11.45
C ASP A 77 -8.99 -18.47 10.83
N PRO A 78 -7.94 -17.76 11.29
CA PRO A 78 -6.56 -17.99 10.85
C PRO A 78 -6.08 -19.45 10.95
N ALA A 79 -6.57 -20.23 11.93
CA ALA A 79 -6.22 -21.65 12.09
C ALA A 79 -6.87 -22.56 11.03
N HIS A 80 -7.87 -22.05 10.31
CA HIS A 80 -8.62 -22.75 9.27
C HIS A 80 -8.44 -22.07 7.92
N ALA A 81 -7.23 -21.59 7.63
CA ALA A 81 -6.91 -20.84 6.41
C ALA A 81 -7.86 -19.67 6.17
N TYR A 82 -8.26 -18.95 7.21
CA TYR A 82 -9.23 -17.86 7.16
C TYR A 82 -10.61 -18.27 6.61
N GLY A 83 -10.98 -19.54 6.74
CA GLY A 83 -12.32 -20.08 6.50
C GLY A 83 -13.10 -20.30 7.81
N PRO A 84 -14.33 -20.83 7.73
CA PRO A 84 -15.16 -21.09 8.90
C PRO A 84 -14.58 -22.19 9.79
N PRO A 85 -14.54 -22.01 11.13
CA PRO A 85 -13.96 -22.96 12.07
C PRO A 85 -14.91 -24.12 12.44
N ASN A 86 -16.01 -24.29 11.72
CA ASN A 86 -17.05 -25.27 12.03
C ASN A 86 -17.65 -25.86 10.74
N ARG A 87 -18.51 -26.86 10.90
CA ARG A 87 -19.15 -27.60 9.79
C ARG A 87 -20.55 -27.08 9.45
N LEU A 88 -20.87 -25.83 9.80
CA LEU A 88 -22.17 -25.25 9.49
C LEU A 88 -22.24 -24.90 7.98
N PRO A 89 -23.39 -25.07 7.33
CA PRO A 89 -23.56 -24.66 5.93
C PRO A 89 -23.49 -23.13 5.78
N VAL A 90 -23.89 -22.38 6.81
CA VAL A 90 -23.84 -20.91 6.90
C VAL A 90 -23.51 -20.52 8.35
N GLN A 91 -22.85 -19.37 8.54
CA GLN A 91 -22.56 -18.87 9.89
C GLN A 91 -23.78 -18.12 10.47
N MET A 92 -23.89 -18.13 11.79
CA MET A 92 -24.94 -17.41 12.52
C MET A 92 -24.48 -16.01 12.90
N GLY A 93 -25.40 -15.04 12.84
CA GLY A 93 -25.15 -13.64 13.18
C GLY A 93 -26.40 -12.96 13.75
N GLY A 94 -26.43 -11.64 13.67
CA GLY A 94 -27.48 -10.82 14.30
C GLY A 94 -27.22 -10.54 15.78
N PRO A 95 -28.02 -9.68 16.43
CA PRO A 95 -27.82 -9.28 17.82
C PRO A 95 -27.87 -10.46 18.81
N ALA A 96 -28.70 -11.47 18.54
CA ALA A 96 -28.86 -12.66 19.39
C ALA A 96 -28.10 -13.91 18.91
N LEU A 97 -27.43 -13.86 17.75
CA LEU A 97 -26.81 -15.01 17.05
C LEU A 97 -27.80 -16.08 16.58
N ASP A 98 -28.99 -15.67 16.18
CA ASP A 98 -30.09 -16.51 15.71
C ASP A 98 -30.44 -16.29 14.23
N LEU A 99 -29.73 -15.40 13.54
CA LEU A 99 -29.93 -15.14 12.12
C LEU A 99 -28.91 -15.92 11.27
N PRO A 100 -29.33 -16.87 10.41
CA PRO A 100 -28.42 -17.57 9.52
C PRO A 100 -27.97 -16.68 8.35
N GLY A 101 -26.72 -16.86 7.92
CA GLY A 101 -26.23 -16.29 6.67
C GLY A 101 -26.93 -16.88 5.44
N LEU A 102 -26.75 -16.23 4.29
CA LEU A 102 -27.36 -16.66 3.02
C LEU A 102 -26.43 -17.57 2.18
N ARG A 103 -25.13 -17.62 2.51
CA ARG A 103 -24.12 -18.40 1.78
C ARG A 103 -23.06 -18.94 2.73
N ALA A 104 -22.35 -19.96 2.29
CA ALA A 104 -21.14 -20.44 2.95
C ALA A 104 -20.08 -19.33 2.98
N VAL A 105 -19.26 -19.34 4.03
CA VAL A 105 -18.17 -18.37 4.19
C VAL A 105 -16.93 -18.88 3.44
N PRO A 106 -16.39 -18.12 2.46
CA PRO A 106 -15.17 -18.50 1.76
C PRO A 106 -13.93 -18.30 2.63
N SER A 107 -12.83 -18.95 2.25
CA SER A 107 -11.51 -18.64 2.80
C SER A 107 -11.05 -17.26 2.30
N LEU A 108 -10.41 -16.46 3.16
CA LEU A 108 -9.73 -15.22 2.75
C LEU A 108 -8.29 -15.44 2.26
N THR A 109 -7.78 -16.67 2.30
CA THR A 109 -6.40 -16.93 1.85
C THR A 109 -6.32 -16.69 0.34
N TYR A 110 -5.29 -15.96 -0.09
CA TYR A 110 -5.05 -15.56 -1.50
C TYR A 110 -6.10 -14.62 -2.11
N HIS A 111 -7.08 -14.17 -1.35
CA HIS A 111 -8.18 -13.34 -1.85
C HIS A 111 -7.69 -11.98 -2.40
N GLN A 112 -6.52 -11.51 -1.94
CA GLN A 112 -5.86 -10.31 -2.43
C GLN A 112 -5.23 -10.47 -3.83
N ALA A 113 -5.04 -11.70 -4.30
CA ALA A 113 -4.46 -11.99 -5.61
C ALA A 113 -5.53 -12.11 -6.70
N ILE A 114 -6.81 -11.99 -6.34
CA ILE A 114 -7.91 -12.16 -7.28
C ILE A 114 -8.03 -10.89 -8.11
N PRO A 115 -7.90 -10.97 -9.45
CA PRO A 115 -8.01 -9.80 -10.29
C PRO A 115 -9.44 -9.25 -10.23
N ASN A 116 -9.55 -7.94 -10.44
CA ASN A 116 -10.84 -7.30 -10.62
C ASN A 116 -11.58 -7.97 -11.78
N PHE A 117 -12.90 -8.09 -11.66
CA PHE A 117 -13.73 -8.58 -12.76
C PHE A 117 -13.48 -7.75 -14.02
N GLN A 118 -13.24 -8.42 -15.13
CA GLN A 118 -13.16 -7.84 -16.48
C GLN A 118 -14.12 -8.61 -17.39
N PRO A 119 -15.00 -7.93 -18.15
CA PRO A 119 -15.91 -8.61 -19.08
C PRO A 119 -15.19 -9.32 -20.24
N HIS A 120 -14.02 -8.82 -20.60
CA HIS A 120 -13.20 -9.31 -21.71
C HIS A 120 -11.76 -9.49 -21.22
N PHE A 121 -11.11 -10.57 -21.64
CA PHE A 121 -9.76 -10.90 -21.25
C PHE A 121 -8.99 -11.46 -22.45
N PHE A 122 -7.80 -10.93 -22.67
CA PHE A 122 -6.94 -11.32 -23.78
C PHE A 122 -5.63 -11.86 -23.19
N ASP A 123 -5.35 -13.12 -23.48
CA ASP A 123 -4.11 -13.76 -23.04
C ASP A 123 -2.93 -13.33 -23.92
N ASN A 124 -1.74 -13.28 -23.31
CA ASN A 124 -0.49 -13.00 -24.03
C ASN A 124 0.21 -14.31 -24.43
N ASP A 125 -0.56 -15.26 -24.99
CA ASP A 125 -0.06 -16.57 -25.46
C ASP A 125 0.44 -16.53 -26.91
N GLY A 126 0.38 -15.34 -27.55
CA GLY A 126 0.73 -15.12 -28.95
C GLY A 126 -0.48 -14.99 -29.88
N ASN A 127 -1.71 -15.18 -29.38
CA ASN A 127 -2.95 -14.90 -30.09
C ASN A 127 -3.85 -13.95 -29.28
N ASP A 128 -3.38 -12.71 -29.10
CA ASP A 128 -4.05 -11.64 -28.35
C ASP A 128 -5.33 -11.10 -29.02
N SER A 129 -5.72 -11.65 -30.17
CA SER A 129 -6.94 -11.29 -30.90
C SER A 129 -8.18 -12.04 -30.41
N GLU A 130 -8.00 -13.13 -29.65
CA GLU A 130 -9.10 -13.95 -29.14
C GLU A 130 -9.51 -13.50 -27.74
N ASP A 131 -10.78 -13.11 -27.60
CA ASP A 131 -11.37 -12.81 -26.29
C ASP A 131 -11.69 -14.11 -25.54
N GLN A 132 -11.02 -14.31 -24.41
CA GLN A 132 -11.24 -15.43 -23.51
C GLN A 132 -12.53 -15.28 -22.69
N GLY A 133 -13.23 -14.15 -22.84
CA GLY A 133 -14.46 -13.83 -22.15
C GLY A 133 -14.21 -13.28 -20.73
N PRO A 134 -15.25 -13.31 -19.88
CA PRO A 134 -15.17 -12.68 -18.57
C PRO A 134 -14.24 -13.42 -17.62
N THR A 135 -13.34 -12.67 -16.95
CA THR A 135 -12.40 -13.19 -15.96
C THR A 135 -12.39 -12.35 -14.68
N GLY A 136 -11.80 -12.91 -13.62
CA GLY A 136 -11.72 -12.27 -12.31
C GLY A 136 -13.08 -12.16 -11.61
N GLY A 137 -13.12 -11.38 -10.53
CA GLY A 137 -14.30 -11.26 -9.68
C GLY A 137 -14.51 -12.45 -8.74
N LEU A 138 -15.35 -12.23 -7.73
CA LEU A 138 -15.70 -13.16 -6.64
C LEU A 138 -17.20 -13.11 -6.35
#